data_AF-A0A1L9QRL5-F1
#
_entry.id   AF-A0A1L9QRL5-F1
#
_cell.length_a   1.000
_cell.length_b   1.000
_cell.length_c   1.000
_cell.angle_alpha   90.00
_cell.angle_beta   90.00
_cell.angle_gamma   90.00
#
_symmetry.space_group_name_H-M   'P 1'
#
loop_
_entity.id
_entity.type
_entity.pdbx_description
1 polymer ?
#
loop_
_entity_poly.entity_id
_entity_poly.type
_entity_poly.pdbx_seq_one_letter_code
_entity_poly.pdbx_strand_id
1 'polypeptide(L)' 'MVIDPSAILAIMYAEPEESTFLDLIASNEICLLSAPGYVELSIVLGTRYGEEGREYLDRLLQELKCDRTT' A
#
# COMPACT_ATOMS: atom_id res chain seq x y z
N MET A 1 5.59 -11.26 4.27
CA MET A 1 6.43 -10.05 4.30
C MET A 1 5.69 -8.91 4.99
N VAL A 2 6.43 -7.97 5.57
CA VAL A 2 5.90 -6.71 6.10
C VAL A 2 6.26 -5.62 5.11
N ILE A 3 5.28 -4.81 4.71
CA ILE A 3 5.43 -3.77 3.69
C ILE A 3 5.61 -2.42 4.35
N ASP A 4 6.61 -1.67 3.87
CA ASP A 4 6.79 -0.27 4.23
C ASP A 4 5.81 0.63 3.43
N PRO A 5 5.25 1.69 4.03
CA PRO A 5 4.40 2.65 3.31
C PRO A 5 4.98 3.16 1.99
N SER A 6 6.29 3.41 1.92
CA SER A 6 6.91 3.92 0.69
C SER A 6 6.77 2.97 -0.49
N ALA A 7 6.79 1.65 -0.27
CA ALA A 7 6.58 0.67 -1.34
C ALA A 7 5.14 0.70 -1.89
N ILE A 8 4.14 0.95 -1.03
CA ILE A 8 2.75 1.15 -1.47
C ILE A 8 2.62 2.46 -2.25
N LEU A 9 3.29 3.53 -1.80
CA LEU A 9 3.30 4.80 -2.54
C LEU A 9 3.94 4.65 -3.93
N ALA A 10 5.04 3.90 -4.03
CA ALA A 10 5.70 3.63 -5.30
C ALA A 10 4.75 2.94 -6.30
N ILE A 11 3.96 1.96 -5.84
CA ILE A 11 2.92 1.32 -6.67
C ILE A 11 1.83 2.33 -7.05
N MET A 12 1.31 3.09 -6.07
CA MET A 12 0.23 4.07 -6.28
C MET A 12 0.61 5.19 -7.25
N TYR A 13 1.90 5.54 -7.31
CA TYR A 13 2.45 6.58 -8.19
C TYR A 13 3.03 6.05 -9.49
N ALA A 14 2.92 4.75 -9.76
CA ALA A 14 3.54 4.10 -10.91
C ALA A 14 5.04 4.44 -11.03
N GLU A 15 5.75 4.38 -9.91
CA GLU A 15 7.21 4.54 -9.88
C GLU A 15 7.90 3.38 -10.60
N PRO A 16 9.15 3.54 -11.09
CA PRO A 16 9.85 2.52 -11.85
C PRO A 16 9.90 1.14 -11.19
N GLU A 17 9.92 1.10 -9.86
CA GLU A 17 9.99 -0.09 -9.02
C GLU A 17 8.65 -0.82 -8.86
N GLU A 18 7.52 -0.25 -9.32
CA GLU A 18 6.16 -0.79 -9.16
C GLU A 18 6.09 -2.30 -9.46
N SER A 19 6.53 -2.68 -10.66
CA SER A 19 6.50 -4.09 -11.11
C SER A 19 7.29 -5.01 -10.18
N THR A 20 8.43 -4.56 -9.68
CA THR A 20 9.27 -5.33 -8.76
C THR A 20 8.58 -5.51 -7.42
N PHE A 21 7.94 -4.47 -6.89
CA PHE A 21 7.19 -4.58 -5.65
C PHE A 21 5.97 -5.50 -5.80
N LEU A 22 5.22 -5.40 -6.89
CA LEU A 22 4.09 -6.28 -7.15
C LEU A 22 4.52 -7.75 -7.24
N ASP A 23 5.62 -8.06 -7.94
CA ASP A 23 6.15 -9.42 -8.03
C ASP A 23 6.62 -9.96 -6.68
N LEU A 24 7.28 -9.12 -5.87
CA LEU A 24 7.71 -9.49 -4.51
C LEU A 24 6.52 -9.75 -3.60
N ILE A 25 5.46 -8.94 -3.67
CA ILE A 25 4.24 -9.14 -2.90
C ILE A 25 3.53 -10.42 -3.35
N ALA A 26 3.34 -10.62 -4.66
CA ALA A 26 2.66 -11.78 -5.21
C ALA A 26 3.37 -13.11 -4.95
N SER A 27 4.70 -13.11 -4.82
CA SER A 27 5.51 -14.29 -4.51
C SER A 27 5.53 -14.67 -3.03
N ASN A 28 4.94 -13.86 -2.15
CA ASN A 28 4.88 -14.12 -0.71
C ASN A 28 3.45 -14.46 -0.25
N GLU A 29 3.29 -15.57 0.46
CA GLU A 29 1.96 -16.02 0.94
C GLU A 29 1.31 -15.07 1.95
N ILE A 30 2.14 -14.31 2.68
CA ILE A 30 1.70 -13.39 3.73
C ILE A 30 2.09 -11.97 3.31
N CYS A 31 1.14 -11.05 3.28
CA CYS A 31 1.40 -9.61 3.17
C CYS A 31 0.85 -8.89 4.41
N LEU A 32 1.69 -8.12 5.10
CA LEU A 32 1.32 -7.37 6.30
C LEU A 32 1.67 -5.89 6.13
N LEU A 33 0.77 -5.01 6.57
CA LEU A 33 1.01 -3.58 6.71
C LEU A 33 0.72 -3.16 8.17
N SER A 34 1.60 -2.38 8.77
CA SER A 34 1.39 -1.93 10.15
C SER A 34 0.25 -0.91 10.24
N ALA A 35 -0.50 -0.90 11.35
CA ALA A 35 -1.52 0.12 11.59
C ALA A 35 -0.98 1.57 11.48
N PRO A 36 0.21 1.92 12.02
CA PRO A 36 0.81 3.23 11.78
C PRO A 36 1.13 3.51 10.31
N GLY A 37 1.61 2.50 9.56
CA GLY A 37 1.90 2.64 8.13
C GLY A 37 0.64 2.91 7.29
N TYR A 38 -0.47 2.27 7.64
CA TYR A 38 -1.78 2.59 7.03
C TYR A 38 -2.22 4.03 7.31
N VAL A 39 -2.01 4.52 8.54
CA VAL A 39 -2.34 5.91 8.91
C VAL A 39 -1.49 6.90 8.13
N GLU A 40 -0.19 6.63 7.98
CA GLU A 40 0.71 7.44 7.15
C GLU A 40 0.22 7.55 5.71
N LEU A 41 -0.07 6.43 5.06
CA LEU A 41 -0.61 6.38 3.69
C LEU A 41 -1.93 7.15 3.58
N SER A 42 -2.83 6.97 4.56
CA SER A 42 -4.12 7.65 4.60
C SER A 42 -4.00 9.17 4.75
N ILE A 43 -2.96 9.64 5.44
CA ILE A 43 -2.63 11.07 5.54
C ILE A 43 -2.06 11.55 4.21
N VAL A 44 -1.03 10.90 3.67
CA VAL A 44 -0.36 11.31 2.42
C VAL A 44 -1.35 11.38 1.25
N LEU A 45 -2.09 10.30 1.02
CA LEU A 45 -3.04 10.19 -0.09
C LEU A 45 -4.28 11.05 0.16
N GLY A 46 -4.75 11.11 1.41
CA GLY A 46 -5.87 11.98 1.79
C GLY A 46 -5.57 13.46 1.61
N THR A 47 -4.32 13.89 1.88
CA THR A 47 -3.90 15.27 1.63
C THR A 47 -3.75 15.58 0.15
N ARG A 48 -3.25 14.63 -0.65
CA ARG A 48 -2.95 14.87 -2.07
C ARG A 48 -4.16 14.70 -3.00
N TYR A 49 -5.05 13.75 -2.70
CA TYR A 49 -6.17 13.36 -3.56
C TYR A 49 -7.53 13.36 -2.83
N GLY A 50 -7.58 13.78 -1.57
CA GLY A 50 -8.82 13.77 -0.80
C GLY A 50 -9.31 12.35 -0.50
N GLU A 51 -10.63 12.21 -0.42
CA GLU A 51 -11.26 10.93 -0.09
C GLU A 51 -11.02 9.85 -1.15
N GLU A 52 -11.00 10.23 -2.43
CA GLU A 52 -10.71 9.30 -3.53
C GLU A 52 -9.34 8.61 -3.37
N GLY A 53 -8.34 9.32 -2.84
CA GLY A 53 -7.03 8.75 -2.55
C GLY A 53 -7.06 7.66 -1.47
N ARG A 54 -7.93 7.81 -0.47
CA ARG A 54 -8.11 6.82 0.60
C ARG A 54 -8.89 5.61 0.13
N GLU A 55 -9.95 5.83 -0.65
CA GLU A 55 -10.71 4.74 -1.26
C GLU A 55 -9.84 3.90 -2.21
N TYR A 56 -8.96 4.56 -2.97
CA TYR A 56 -8.03 3.86 -3.85
C TYR A 56 -6.97 3.07 -3.06
N LEU A 57 -6.46 3.62 -1.95
CA LEU A 57 -5.60 2.87 -1.02
C LEU A 57 -6.29 1.60 -0.51
N ASP A 58 -7.51 1.73 -0.01
CA ASP A 58 -8.26 0.60 0.54
C ASP A 58 -8.51 -0.48 -0.53
N ARG A 59 -8.84 -0.07 -1.76
CA ARG A 59 -8.99 -0.99 -2.88
C ARG A 59 -7.68 -1.71 -3.21
N LEU A 60 -6.58 -0.97 -3.31
CA LEU A 60 -5.27 -1.56 -3.60
C LEU A 60 -4.87 -2.58 -2.52
N LEU A 61 -5.01 -2.25 -1.23
CA LEU A 61 -4.66 -3.17 -0.15
C LEU A 61 -5.52 -4.44 -0.15
N GLN A 62 -6.79 -4.34 -0.55
CA GLN A 62 -7.67 -5.51 -0.74
C GLN A 62 -7.20 -6.38 -1.91
N GLU A 63 -6.82 -5.78 -3.04
CA GLU A 63 -6.31 -6.49 -4.21
C GLU A 63 -4.98 -7.22 -3.91
N LEU A 64 -4.10 -6.56 -3.17
CA LEU A 64 -2.83 -7.13 -2.72
C LEU A 64 -2.97 -8.12 -1.56
N LYS A 65 -4.16 -8.25 -0.97
CA LYS A 65 -4.46 -9.11 0.20
C LYS A 65 -3.52 -8.84 1.38
N CYS A 66 -3.24 -7.56 1.65
CA CYS A 66 -2.38 -7.17 2.76
C CYS A 66 -3.19 -6.97 4.04
N ASP A 67 -2.90 -7.77 5.06
CA ASP A 67 -3.55 -7.67 6.36
C ASP A 67 -2.94 -6.55 7.20
N ARG A 68 -3.78 -5.86 7.95
CA ARG A 68 -3.36 -4.83 8.90
C ARG A 68 -2.95 -5.46 10.21
N THR A 69 -1.71 -5.22 10.64
CA THR A 69 -1.28 -5.65 11.98
C THR A 69 -1.65 -4.60 13.01
N THR A 70 -2.09 -5.08 14.19
CA THR A 70 -2.39 -4.25 15.36
C THR A 70 -1.18 -3.53 15.92
#